data_AF-A0A8J7ET96-F1
#
_entry.id   AF-A0A8J7ET96-F1
#
_cell.length_a   1.000
_cell.length_b   1.000
_cell.length_c   1.000
_cell.angle_alpha   90.00
_cell.angle_beta   90.00
_cell.angle_gamma   90.00
#
_symmetry.space_group_name_H-M   'P 1'
#
loop_
_entity.id
_entity.type
_entity.pdbx_description
1 polymer ?
#
loop_
_entity_poly.entity_id
_entity_poly.type
_entity_poly.pdbx_seq_one_letter_code
_entity_poly.pdbx_strand_id
1 'polypeptide(L)'
;MLPSSPPEGGLYDVDDPDHAVPRVHRSQLTATTFFQRYQKPGIPVIITGLLDDMPIWNLSFLNQKLGELELPVRYYGRDRYQQDKRQWTSSGSGVEAHLMRFSHYAEMLRNGEAYQKDAYLARCSLSNTPLADASSLHQSEAALGLNAPATSLNLWV
;
A
#
# COMPACT_ATOMS: atom_id res chain seq x y z
N MET A 1 -7.92 34.63 25.53
CA MET A 1 -7.54 33.20 25.52
C MET A 1 -7.90 32.67 24.15
N LEU A 2 -6.91 32.53 23.28
CA LEU A 2 -7.04 31.93 21.95
C LEU A 2 -6.67 30.44 22.08
N PRO A 3 -7.30 29.54 21.30
CA PRO A 3 -6.98 28.12 21.35
C PRO A 3 -5.62 27.83 20.72
N SER A 4 -4.85 27.01 21.42
CA SER A 4 -3.56 26.47 21.02
C SER A 4 -3.68 25.65 19.73
N SER A 5 -2.78 25.89 18.78
CA SER A 5 -2.61 25.08 17.56
C SER A 5 -2.37 23.60 17.89
N PRO A 6 -2.78 22.66 17.02
CA PRO A 6 -2.47 21.25 17.18
C PRO A 6 -0.96 20.99 16.97
N PRO A 7 -0.39 19.94 17.58
CA PRO A 7 1.03 19.62 17.41
C PRO A 7 1.29 19.10 16.00
N GLU A 8 2.22 19.77 15.30
CA GLU A 8 2.89 19.24 14.12
C GLU A 8 3.69 18.00 14.54
N GLY A 9 3.11 16.82 14.35
CA GLY A 9 3.76 15.54 14.58
C GLY A 9 4.62 15.18 13.38
N GLY A 10 5.91 15.50 13.48
CA GLY A 10 6.94 15.29 12.46
C GLY A 10 7.09 13.85 11.99
N LEU A 11 7.59 13.74 10.76
CA LEU A 11 8.22 12.54 10.21
C LEU A 11 9.20 11.98 11.25
N TYR A 12 9.11 10.68 11.51
CA TYR A 12 10.08 9.99 12.36
C TYR A 12 11.48 10.13 11.75
N ASP A 13 12.33 10.96 12.35
CA ASP A 13 13.77 10.98 12.09
C ASP A 13 14.34 9.61 12.50
N VAL A 14 14.62 8.77 11.51
CA VAL A 14 15.46 7.58 11.67
C VAL A 14 16.58 7.69 10.64
N ASP A 15 17.41 8.72 10.78
CA ASP A 15 18.66 8.83 10.05
C ASP A 15 19.78 8.15 10.86
N ASP A 16 19.71 6.82 10.93
CA ASP A 16 20.89 6.00 11.20
C ASP A 16 21.51 5.58 9.86
N PRO A 17 22.63 6.19 9.43
CA PRO A 17 23.24 5.90 8.14
C PRO A 17 23.74 4.45 8.01
N ASP A 18 23.95 3.73 9.12
CA ASP A 18 24.36 2.32 9.11
C ASP A 18 23.17 1.35 8.90
N HIS A 19 21.93 1.86 8.91
CA HIS A 19 20.70 1.08 8.73
C HIS A 19 19.81 1.56 7.57
N ALA A 20 20.34 2.42 6.69
CA ALA A 20 19.59 2.90 5.54
C ALA A 20 19.24 1.75 4.57
N VAL A 21 17.95 1.55 4.29
CA VAL A 21 17.50 0.56 3.30
C VAL A 21 18.06 0.94 1.93
N PRO A 22 18.83 0.08 1.26
CA PRO A 22 19.46 0.41 -0.01
C PRO A 22 18.41 0.78 -1.05
N ARG A 23 18.64 1.90 -1.76
CA ARG A 23 17.80 2.38 -2.86
C ARG A 23 18.52 2.17 -4.18
N VAL A 24 17.93 1.41 -5.10
CA VAL A 24 18.52 1.09 -6.41
C VAL A 24 17.53 1.41 -7.51
N HIS A 25 18.00 2.08 -8.57
CA HIS A 25 17.16 2.41 -9.71
C HIS A 25 17.01 1.20 -10.64
N ARG A 26 15.83 1.03 -11.23
CA ARG A 26 15.49 -0.08 -12.14
C ARG A 26 16.49 -0.25 -13.28
N SER A 27 17.00 0.84 -13.85
CA SER A 27 18.01 0.80 -14.93
C SER A 27 19.33 0.13 -14.55
N GLN A 28 19.62 -0.05 -13.26
CA GLN A 28 20.82 -0.73 -12.75
C GLN A 28 20.57 -2.23 -12.48
N LEU A 29 19.34 -2.70 -12.68
CA LEU A 29 18.92 -4.04 -12.35
C LEU A 29 18.65 -4.88 -13.60
N THR A 30 19.12 -6.11 -13.56
CA THR A 30 18.60 -7.25 -14.32
C THR A 30 18.06 -8.26 -13.31
N ALA A 31 17.31 -9.27 -13.76
CA ALA A 31 16.89 -10.37 -12.90
C ALA A 31 18.09 -11.00 -12.16
N THR A 32 19.22 -11.19 -12.86
CA THR A 32 20.45 -11.73 -12.29
C THR A 32 21.07 -10.82 -11.23
N THR A 33 21.22 -9.52 -11.50
CA THR A 33 21.84 -8.61 -10.54
C THR A 33 20.93 -8.38 -9.32
N PHE A 34 19.62 -8.34 -9.52
CA PHE A 34 18.64 -8.30 -8.42
C PHE A 34 18.73 -9.53 -7.52
N PHE A 35 18.66 -10.73 -8.09
CA PHE A 35 18.75 -11.99 -7.35
C PHE A 35 20.07 -12.09 -6.56
N GLN A 36 21.20 -11.82 -7.21
CA GLN A 36 22.52 -12.00 -6.60
C GLN A 36 22.81 -10.99 -5.49
N ARG A 37 22.37 -9.73 -5.64
CA ARG A 37 22.79 -8.63 -4.75
C ARG A 37 21.72 -8.22 -3.75
N TYR A 38 20.44 -8.31 -4.10
CA TYR A 38 19.37 -7.65 -3.34
C TYR A 38 18.28 -8.60 -2.83
N GLN A 39 18.03 -9.74 -3.49
CA GLN A 39 17.07 -10.73 -3.00
C GLN A 39 17.70 -11.59 -1.87
N LYS A 40 17.87 -10.99 -0.69
CA LYS A 40 18.46 -11.64 0.48
C LYS A 40 17.42 -11.79 1.60
N PRO A 41 17.34 -12.95 2.27
CA PRO A 41 16.44 -13.14 3.40
C PRO A 41 16.67 -12.09 4.50
N GLY A 42 15.61 -11.41 4.93
CA GLY A 42 15.66 -10.44 6.02
C GLY A 42 16.31 -9.09 5.69
N ILE A 43 16.75 -8.85 4.45
CA ILE A 43 17.38 -7.59 4.04
C ILE A 43 16.45 -6.87 3.05
N PRO A 44 15.83 -5.75 3.43
CA PRO A 44 14.97 -5.00 2.53
C PRO A 44 15.80 -4.24 1.47
N VAL A 45 15.14 -3.94 0.35
CA VAL A 45 15.66 -3.07 -0.71
C VAL A 45 14.52 -2.24 -1.27
N ILE A 46 14.80 -0.97 -1.60
CA ILE A 46 13.87 -0.10 -2.30
C ILE A 46 14.31 -0.02 -3.76
N ILE A 47 13.42 -0.41 -4.66
CA ILE A 47 13.66 -0.32 -6.11
C ILE A 47 12.88 0.88 -6.63
N THR A 48 13.59 1.87 -7.17
CA THR A 48 12.98 3.05 -7.81
C THR A 48 12.93 2.87 -9.33
N GLY A 49 12.12 3.65 -10.03
CA GLY A 49 12.05 3.59 -11.48
C GLY A 49 11.32 2.37 -12.05
N LEU A 50 10.73 1.52 -11.20
CA LEU A 50 10.13 0.26 -11.63
C LEU A 50 8.78 0.45 -12.33
N LEU A 51 8.06 1.52 -11.97
CA LEU A 51 6.69 1.80 -12.39
C LEU A 51 6.56 3.17 -13.10
N ASP A 52 7.67 3.76 -13.55
CA ASP A 52 7.67 5.12 -14.10
C ASP A 52 6.84 5.24 -15.40
N ASP A 53 6.69 4.14 -16.14
CA ASP A 53 5.86 4.06 -17.34
C ASP A 53 4.37 3.81 -17.04
N MET A 54 3.97 3.71 -15.76
CA MET A 54 2.57 3.54 -15.38
C MET A 54 1.83 4.88 -15.40
N PRO A 55 0.54 4.89 -15.80
CA PRO A 55 -0.29 6.04 -15.55
C PRO A 55 -0.43 6.28 -14.03
N ILE A 56 -0.65 7.53 -13.65
CA ILE A 56 -0.92 7.87 -12.24
C ILE A 56 -2.26 7.26 -11.83
N TRP A 57 -2.23 6.32 -10.90
CA TRP A 57 -3.42 5.71 -10.31
C TRP A 57 -3.98 6.60 -9.20
N ASN A 58 -4.68 7.68 -9.59
CA ASN A 58 -5.44 8.51 -8.66
C ASN A 58 -6.83 7.92 -8.37
N LEU A 59 -7.56 8.49 -7.41
CA LEU A 59 -8.91 8.02 -7.05
C LEU A 59 -9.90 8.06 -8.21
N SER A 60 -9.76 9.00 -9.15
CA SER A 60 -10.64 9.05 -10.33
C SER A 60 -10.38 7.86 -11.26
N PHE A 61 -9.11 7.58 -11.55
CA PHE A 61 -8.70 6.43 -12.36
C PHE A 61 -9.12 5.11 -11.71
N LEU A 62 -8.83 4.93 -10.42
CA LEU A 62 -9.21 3.72 -9.70
C LEU A 62 -10.72 3.56 -9.64
N ASN A 63 -11.49 4.63 -9.44
CA ASN A 63 -12.94 4.57 -9.43
C ASN A 63 -13.51 4.17 -10.81
N GLN A 64 -12.92 4.64 -11.89
CA GLN A 64 -13.31 4.23 -13.24
C GLN A 64 -13.10 2.73 -13.48
N LYS A 65 -12.04 2.14 -12.89
CA LYS A 65 -11.64 0.75 -13.13
C LYS A 65 -12.26 -0.24 -12.15
N LEU A 66 -12.48 0.19 -10.91
CA LEU A 66 -12.86 -0.67 -9.78
C LEU A 66 -14.20 -0.29 -9.16
N GLY A 67 -14.84 0.81 -9.58
CA GLY A 67 -15.94 1.45 -8.85
C GLY A 67 -17.09 0.53 -8.44
N GLU A 68 -17.48 -0.41 -9.31
CA GLU A 68 -18.56 -1.38 -9.03
C GLU A 68 -18.08 -2.66 -8.34
N LEU A 69 -16.77 -2.86 -8.20
CA LEU A 69 -16.22 -4.03 -7.51
C LEU A 69 -16.37 -3.86 -5.99
N GLU A 70 -16.86 -4.91 -5.35
CA GLU A 70 -16.88 -5.00 -3.89
C GLU A 70 -15.51 -5.45 -3.39
N LEU A 71 -14.84 -4.57 -2.64
CA LEU A 71 -13.51 -4.80 -2.10
C LEU A 71 -13.56 -4.79 -0.56
N PRO A 72 -12.66 -5.55 0.09
CA PRO A 72 -12.62 -5.61 1.55
C PRO A 72 -12.07 -4.31 2.13
N VAL A 73 -12.83 -3.67 3.03
CA VAL A 73 -12.43 -2.49 3.80
C VAL A 73 -12.45 -2.81 5.28
N ARG A 74 -11.39 -2.47 6.00
CA ARG A 74 -11.30 -2.64 7.46
C ARG A 74 -11.55 -1.32 8.16
N TYR A 75 -12.36 -1.36 9.20
CA TYR A 75 -12.55 -0.26 10.13
C TYR A 75 -11.82 -0.58 11.40
N TYR A 76 -10.76 0.16 11.68
CA TYR A 76 -10.04 0.00 12.93
C TYR A 76 -10.70 0.80 14.06
N GLY A 77 -11.34 1.91 13.73
CA GLY A 77 -12.01 2.80 14.69
C GLY A 77 -10.99 3.53 15.56
N ARG A 78 -11.14 4.85 15.72
CA ARG A 78 -10.14 5.65 16.46
C ARG A 78 -10.08 5.36 17.95
N ASP A 79 -11.19 4.89 18.51
CA ASP A 79 -11.32 4.61 19.94
C ASP A 79 -10.33 3.53 20.40
N ARG A 80 -9.92 2.64 19.49
CA ARG A 80 -8.91 1.62 19.78
C ARG A 80 -7.57 2.22 20.24
N TYR A 81 -7.21 3.39 19.70
CA TYR A 81 -5.92 4.03 20.01
C TYR A 81 -5.92 4.72 21.37
N GLN A 82 -7.09 4.86 21.99
CA GLN A 82 -7.24 5.37 23.35
C GLN A 82 -7.14 4.24 24.40
N GLN A 83 -7.14 2.98 23.97
CA GLN A 83 -7.04 1.81 24.84
C GLN A 83 -5.59 1.30 24.90
N ASP A 84 -5.22 0.64 26.00
CA ASP A 84 -3.94 -0.07 26.09
C ASP A 84 -3.87 -1.14 24.98
N LYS A 85 -2.76 -1.18 24.23
CA LYS A 85 -2.56 -2.13 23.12
C LYS A 85 -2.73 -3.60 23.55
N ARG A 86 -2.48 -3.92 24.83
CA ARG A 86 -2.69 -5.27 25.39
C ARG A 86 -4.16 -5.67 25.47
N GLN A 87 -5.07 -4.70 25.40
CA GLN A 87 -6.52 -4.93 25.41
C GLN A 87 -7.10 -5.07 24.00
N TRP A 88 -6.27 -4.90 22.95
CA TRP A 88 -6.73 -5.07 21.58
C TRP A 88 -7.02 -6.54 21.31
N THR A 89 -8.28 -6.85 21.02
CA THR A 89 -8.73 -8.22 20.71
C THR A 89 -8.43 -8.63 19.26
N SER A 90 -8.03 -7.70 18.41
CA SER A 90 -7.65 -7.94 17.01
C SER A 90 -6.69 -6.87 16.48
N SER A 91 -5.77 -7.23 15.59
CA SER A 91 -4.84 -6.30 14.93
C SER A 91 -4.58 -6.72 13.48
N GLY A 92 -4.19 -5.77 12.63
CA GLY A 92 -3.83 -6.04 11.24
C GLY A 92 -4.91 -6.83 10.49
N SER A 93 -4.58 -8.07 10.10
CA SER A 93 -5.49 -8.97 9.39
C SER A 93 -6.60 -9.60 10.22
N GLY A 94 -6.51 -9.54 11.56
CA GLY A 94 -7.51 -10.07 12.48
C GLY A 94 -8.72 -9.17 12.68
N VAL A 95 -8.72 -7.98 12.09
CA VAL A 95 -9.89 -7.08 12.07
C VAL A 95 -10.76 -7.46 10.88
N GLU A 96 -12.05 -7.67 11.15
CA GLU A 96 -13.04 -8.04 10.16
C GLU A 96 -13.07 -7.00 9.03
N ALA A 97 -13.11 -7.50 7.80
CA ALA A 97 -13.25 -6.66 6.62
C ALA A 97 -14.69 -6.72 6.14
N HIS A 98 -15.24 -5.57 5.80
CA HIS A 98 -16.56 -5.46 5.21
C HIS A 98 -16.40 -5.27 3.71
N LEU A 99 -17.21 -5.98 2.93
CA LEU A 99 -17.27 -5.78 1.49
C LEU A 99 -17.98 -4.44 1.20
N MET A 100 -17.35 -3.62 0.37
CA MET A 100 -17.87 -2.32 -0.03
C MET A 100 -17.51 -2.05 -1.48
N ARG A 101 -18.43 -1.46 -2.25
CA ARG A 101 -18.10 -0.96 -3.59
C ARG A 101 -16.97 0.06 -3.52
N PHE A 102 -15.95 -0.09 -4.34
CA PHE A 102 -14.82 0.84 -4.35
C PHE A 102 -15.26 2.30 -4.56
N SER A 103 -16.34 2.54 -5.30
CA SER A 103 -16.89 3.89 -5.48
C SER A 103 -17.31 4.56 -4.18
N HIS A 104 -17.94 3.81 -3.27
CA HIS A 104 -18.30 4.30 -1.95
C HIS A 104 -17.04 4.54 -1.10
N TYR A 105 -16.07 3.63 -1.12
CA TYR A 105 -14.80 3.85 -0.42
C TYR A 105 -14.04 5.07 -0.95
N ALA A 106 -14.01 5.29 -2.26
CA ALA A 106 -13.40 6.46 -2.88
C ALA A 106 -14.10 7.76 -2.47
N GLU A 107 -15.42 7.74 -2.28
CA GLU A 107 -16.16 8.88 -1.73
C GLU A 107 -15.81 9.14 -0.26
N MET A 108 -15.69 8.09 0.55
CA MET A 108 -15.23 8.20 1.94
C MET A 108 -13.81 8.78 2.06
N LEU A 109 -12.92 8.50 1.10
CA LEU A 109 -11.60 9.11 1.05
C LEU A 109 -11.69 10.61 0.69
N ARG A 110 -12.54 10.97 -0.27
CA ARG A 110 -12.71 12.37 -0.70
C ARG A 110 -13.32 13.25 0.37
N ASN A 111 -14.30 12.74 1.11
CA ASN A 111 -15.01 13.50 2.14
C ASN A 111 -14.34 13.42 3.53
N GLY A 112 -13.26 12.63 3.68
CA GLY A 112 -12.52 12.46 4.93
C GLY A 112 -13.16 11.48 5.94
N GLU A 113 -14.26 10.84 5.60
CA GLU A 113 -14.93 9.84 6.44
C GLU A 113 -14.04 8.61 6.68
N ALA A 114 -13.27 8.18 5.67
CA ALA A 114 -12.31 7.09 5.83
C ALA A 114 -11.26 7.42 6.91
N TYR A 115 -10.76 8.65 6.93
CA TYR A 115 -9.86 9.12 7.98
C TYR A 115 -10.55 9.12 9.34
N GLN A 116 -11.76 9.67 9.45
CA GLN A 116 -12.52 9.74 10.71
C GLN A 116 -12.78 8.35 11.31
N LYS A 117 -13.14 7.38 10.46
CA LYS A 117 -13.44 6.00 10.87
C LYS A 117 -12.21 5.10 10.97
N ASP A 118 -11.03 5.63 10.63
CA ASP A 118 -9.78 4.87 10.51
C ASP A 118 -9.97 3.63 9.62
N ALA A 119 -10.46 3.88 8.41
CA ALA A 119 -10.86 2.88 7.43
C ALA A 119 -9.83 2.74 6.30
N TYR A 120 -9.38 1.52 6.05
CA TYR A 120 -8.38 1.21 5.02
C TYR A 120 -8.83 0.08 4.12
N LEU A 121 -8.44 0.16 2.86
CA LEU A 121 -8.57 -0.98 1.96
C LEU A 121 -7.73 -2.14 2.53
N ALA A 122 -8.36 -3.29 2.73
CA ALA A 122 -7.62 -4.50 3.09
C ALA A 122 -6.81 -4.99 1.88
N ARG A 123 -5.99 -6.03 2.06
CA ARG A 123 -5.20 -6.62 0.96
C ARG A 123 -6.13 -6.99 -0.21
N CYS A 124 -6.05 -6.23 -1.30
CA CYS A 124 -6.87 -6.42 -2.48
C CYS A 124 -6.00 -6.92 -3.62
N SER A 125 -6.13 -8.19 -3.98
CA SER A 125 -5.46 -8.74 -5.16
C SER A 125 -5.94 -8.00 -6.41
N LEU A 126 -5.01 -7.62 -7.29
CA LEU A 126 -5.36 -7.11 -8.62
C LEU A 126 -5.82 -8.21 -9.56
N SER A 127 -5.57 -9.49 -9.23
CA SER A 127 -6.05 -10.63 -10.01
C SER A 127 -7.57 -10.58 -10.14
N ASN A 128 -8.07 -10.76 -11.37
CA ASN A 128 -9.49 -10.66 -11.73
C ASN A 128 -10.08 -9.25 -11.67
N THR A 129 -9.24 -8.21 -11.65
CA THR A 129 -9.67 -6.82 -11.86
C THR A 129 -9.26 -6.34 -13.26
N PRO A 130 -9.89 -5.28 -13.81
CA PRO A 130 -9.43 -4.66 -15.06
C PRO A 130 -8.00 -4.08 -15.00
N LEU A 131 -7.34 -4.10 -13.85
CA LEU A 131 -5.96 -3.65 -13.65
C LEU A 131 -4.94 -4.79 -13.70
N ALA A 132 -5.38 -6.05 -13.76
CA ALA A 132 -4.51 -7.23 -13.75
C ALA A 132 -3.51 -7.23 -14.92
N ASP A 133 -3.96 -6.82 -16.11
CA ASP A 133 -3.20 -6.91 -17.35
C ASP A 133 -2.44 -5.62 -17.70
N ALA A 134 -2.17 -4.76 -16.71
CA ALA A 134 -1.38 -3.55 -16.95
C ALA A 134 0.04 -3.96 -17.36
N SER A 135 0.39 -3.73 -18.64
CA SER A 135 1.64 -4.19 -19.26
C SER A 135 2.89 -3.80 -18.46
N SER A 136 2.88 -2.60 -17.88
CA SER A 136 3.98 -2.09 -17.07
C SER A 136 4.20 -2.94 -15.81
N LEU A 137 3.15 -3.47 -15.18
CA LEU A 137 3.28 -4.37 -14.01
C LEU A 137 3.99 -5.67 -14.38
N HIS A 138 3.62 -6.30 -15.49
CA HIS A 138 4.28 -7.52 -15.96
C HIS A 138 5.72 -7.26 -16.39
N GLN A 139 5.99 -6.12 -17.03
CA GLN A 139 7.35 -5.70 -17.36
C GLN A 139 8.19 -5.52 -16.11
N SER A 140 7.63 -4.95 -15.02
CA SER A 140 8.28 -4.80 -13.71
C SER A 140 8.58 -6.14 -13.03
N GLU A 141 7.70 -7.13 -13.13
CA GLU A 141 7.94 -8.47 -12.59
C GLU A 141 9.05 -9.18 -13.37
N ALA A 142 8.95 -9.19 -14.70
CA ALA A 142 9.94 -9.81 -15.59
C ALA A 142 11.33 -9.17 -15.43
N ALA A 143 11.34 -7.84 -15.29
CA ALA A 143 12.50 -7.03 -14.99
C ALA A 143 13.34 -7.55 -13.81
N LEU A 144 12.66 -8.01 -12.76
CA LEU A 144 13.25 -8.48 -11.52
C LEU A 144 13.35 -10.01 -11.46
N GLY A 145 12.87 -10.72 -12.48
CA GLY A 145 12.82 -12.19 -12.49
C GLY A 145 11.79 -12.76 -11.51
N LEU A 146 10.75 -12.00 -11.18
CA LEU A 146 9.65 -12.44 -10.30
C LEU A 146 8.66 -13.30 -11.09
N ASN A 147 9.09 -14.50 -11.50
CA ASN A 147 8.35 -15.34 -12.43
C ASN A 147 7.23 -16.19 -11.78
N ALA A 148 7.20 -16.24 -10.45
CA ALA A 148 6.19 -16.97 -9.67
C ALA A 148 6.07 -16.34 -8.27
N PRO A 149 5.53 -15.12 -8.17
CA PRO A 149 5.40 -14.47 -6.86
C PRO A 149 4.46 -15.30 -5.97
N ALA A 150 4.80 -15.43 -4.69
CA ALA A 150 3.98 -16.17 -3.71
C ALA A 150 2.56 -15.60 -3.57
N THR A 151 2.37 -14.33 -3.98
CA THR A 151 1.08 -13.65 -4.03
C THR A 151 1.02 -12.78 -5.28
N SER A 152 -0.16 -12.66 -5.88
CA SER A 152 -0.41 -11.66 -6.91
C SER A 152 -0.17 -10.24 -6.40
N LEU A 153 0.03 -9.29 -7.31
CA LEU A 153 0.12 -7.87 -7.00
C LEU A 153 -1.15 -7.41 -6.27
N ASN A 154 -0.96 -6.57 -5.24
CA ASN A 154 -2.06 -6.09 -4.41
C ASN A 154 -2.13 -4.56 -4.45
N LEU A 155 -3.35 -4.05 -4.43
CA LEU A 155 -3.65 -2.65 -4.24
C LEU A 155 -3.75 -2.32 -2.75
N TRP A 156 -3.13 -1.20 -2.36
CA TRP A 156 -3.23 -0.57 -1.05
C TRP A 156 -3.55 0.90 -1.27
N VAL A 157 -4.58 1.42 -0.61
CA VAL A 157 -5.07 2.82 -0.71
C VAL A 157 -5.34 3.34 0.68
#